data_AF-A0A6J4FH34-F1
#
_entry.id   AF-A0A6J4FH34-F1
#
_cell.length_a   1.000
_cell.length_b   1.000
_cell.length_c   1.000
_cell.angle_alpha   90.00
_cell.angle_beta   90.00
_cell.angle_gamma   90.00
#
_symmetry.space_group_name_H-M   'P 1'
#
loop_
_entity.id
_entity.type
_entity.pdbx_description
1 polymer ?
#
loop_
_entity_poly.entity_id
_entity_poly.type
_entity_poly.pdbx_seq_one_letter_code
_entity_poly.pdbx_strand_id
1 'polypeptide(L)'
;MGTGYGRSLASKDLPTTSTRSLVRAYQEEVRRQEVLIRKTEIGEQRLLLLTTALRQLLADEHFRTLLRAEGLDDLPKVLANQIRPSP
;
A
#
# COMPACT_ATOMS: atom_id res chain seq x y z
N MET A 1 26.09 -54.02 39.25
CA MET A 1 26.90 -53.90 38.01
C MET A 1 25.94 -54.02 36.83
N GLY A 2 25.61 -53.02 36.02
CA GLY A 2 25.90 -51.60 35.99
C GLY A 2 24.82 -50.93 35.13
N THR A 3 24.28 -49.81 35.61
CA THR A 3 23.41 -48.92 34.85
C THR A 3 24.29 -47.94 34.07
N GLY A 4 24.27 -48.07 32.73
CA GLY A 4 24.98 -47.19 31.82
C GLY A 4 24.19 -45.91 31.58
N TYR A 5 24.50 -44.87 32.37
CA TYR A 5 24.09 -43.50 32.10
C TYR A 5 24.74 -42.98 30.81
N GLY A 6 24.05 -43.17 29.69
CA GLY A 6 24.37 -42.56 28.39
C GLY A 6 23.63 -41.25 28.20
N ARG A 7 24.02 -40.25 28.98
CA ARG A 7 24.02 -38.81 28.69
C ARG A 7 23.35 -38.36 27.38
N SER A 8 22.24 -37.64 27.57
CA SER A 8 21.87 -36.41 26.84
C SER A 8 22.83 -35.98 25.72
N LEU A 9 22.36 -36.12 24.49
CA LEU A 9 22.62 -35.18 23.38
C LEU A 9 21.22 -34.88 22.81
N ALA A 10 20.50 -33.89 23.34
CA ALA A 10 20.61 -32.53 22.83
C ALA A 10 20.69 -32.47 21.29
N SER A 11 19.75 -33.09 20.59
CA SER A 11 19.27 -32.59 19.29
C SER A 11 18.26 -31.47 19.61
N LYS A 12 18.73 -30.34 20.14
CA LYS A 12 19.02 -29.14 19.37
C LYS A 12 17.88 -28.84 18.42
N ASP A 13 17.08 -27.87 18.83
CA ASP A 13 16.16 -27.07 18.02
C ASP A 13 16.61 -26.97 16.56
N LEU A 14 16.13 -27.88 15.71
CA LEU A 14 15.91 -27.54 14.32
C LEU A 14 14.50 -26.98 14.26
N PRO A 15 14.31 -25.70 13.85
CA PRO A 15 12.98 -25.22 13.54
C PRO A 15 12.52 -26.04 12.34
N THR A 16 11.81 -27.13 12.61
CA THR A 16 11.12 -27.88 11.59
C THR A 16 9.97 -26.98 11.22
N THR A 17 10.21 -26.10 10.25
CA THR A 17 9.18 -25.42 9.47
C THR A 17 8.35 -26.52 8.82
N SER A 18 7.44 -27.09 9.61
CA SER A 18 6.54 -28.16 9.21
C SER A 18 5.78 -27.66 7.99
N THR A 19 5.51 -28.51 7.00
CA THR A 19 4.75 -28.15 5.79
C THR A 19 3.46 -27.40 6.12
N ARG A 20 2.83 -27.72 7.26
CA ARG A 20 1.64 -27.02 7.79
C ARG A 20 1.90 -25.56 8.19
N SER A 21 3.09 -25.25 8.71
CA SER A 21 3.50 -23.88 9.04
C SER A 21 3.75 -23.03 7.79
N LEU A 22 4.34 -23.62 6.72
CA LEU A 22 4.50 -22.95 5.43
C LEU A 22 3.17 -22.62 4.78
N VAL A 23 2.24 -23.59 4.77
CA VAL A 23 0.89 -23.37 4.21
C VAL A 23 0.17 -22.25 4.96
N ARG A 24 0.30 -22.18 6.29
CA ARG A 24 -0.29 -21.10 7.09
C ARG A 24 0.35 -19.75 6.80
N ALA A 25 1.68 -19.67 6.77
CA ALA A 25 2.39 -18.43 6.46
C ALA A 25 2.04 -17.91 5.06
N TYR A 26 1.95 -18.79 4.07
CA TYR A 26 1.51 -18.45 2.72
C TYR A 26 0.07 -17.92 2.70
N GLN A 27 -0.87 -18.61 3.37
CA GLN A 27 -2.26 -18.16 3.46
C GLN A 27 -2.40 -16.78 4.12
N GLU A 28 -1.59 -16.49 5.14
CA GLU A 28 -1.55 -15.17 5.77
C GLU A 28 -1.04 -14.10 4.81
N GLU A 29 0.03 -14.40 4.06
CA GLU A 29 0.59 -13.46 3.10
C GLU A 29 -0.37 -13.19 1.94
N VAL A 30 -1.06 -14.21 1.41
CA VAL A 30 -2.12 -14.04 0.40
C VAL A 30 -3.22 -13.12 0.92
N ARG A 31 -3.71 -13.33 2.16
CA ARG A 31 -4.71 -12.42 2.75
C ARG A 31 -4.20 -10.98 2.87
N ARG A 32 -2.94 -10.77 3.23
CA ARG A 32 -2.34 -9.43 3.30
C ARG A 32 -2.31 -8.77 1.92
N GLN A 33 -1.92 -9.50 0.89
CA GLN A 33 -1.90 -9.02 -0.49
C GLN A 33 -3.30 -8.67 -1.00
N GLU A 34 -4.31 -9.50 -0.73
CA GLU A 34 -5.70 -9.20 -1.07
C GLU A 34 -6.19 -7.89 -0.43
N VAL A 35 -5.87 -7.67 0.85
CA VAL A 35 -6.22 -6.43 1.54
C VAL A 35 -5.47 -5.24 0.95
N LEU A 36 -4.19 -5.42 0.58
CA LEU A 36 -3.40 -4.37 -0.05
C LEU A 36 -4.00 -3.95 -1.39
N ILE A 37 -4.36 -4.92 -2.24
CA ILE A 37 -4.98 -4.69 -3.55
C ILE A 37 -6.29 -3.90 -3.40
N ARG A 38 -7.16 -4.30 -2.47
CA ARG A 38 -8.41 -3.54 -2.23
C ARG A 38 -8.15 -2.12 -1.77
N LYS A 39 -7.13 -1.90 -0.93
CA LYS A 39 -6.75 -0.55 -0.48
C LYS A 39 -6.22 0.30 -1.63
N THR A 40 -5.42 -0.28 -2.52
CA THR A 40 -4.90 0.44 -3.69
C THR A 40 -6.02 0.79 -4.65
N GLU A 41 -6.95 -0.14 -4.93
CA GLU A 41 -8.12 0.11 -5.78
C GLU A 41 -8.96 1.30 -5.26
N ILE A 42 -9.26 1.33 -3.95
CA ILE A 42 -9.99 2.45 -3.34
C ILE A 42 -9.20 3.76 -3.45
N GLY A 43 -7.88 3.70 -3.25
CA GLY A 43 -6.99 4.85 -3.38
C GLY A 43 -6.98 5.42 -4.79
N GLU A 44 -6.85 4.56 -5.79
CA GLU A 44 -6.86 4.92 -7.21
C GLU A 44 -8.20 5.52 -7.63
N GLN A 45 -9.32 4.93 -7.22
CA GLN A 45 -10.66 5.46 -7.49
C GLN A 45 -10.85 6.86 -6.90
N ARG A 46 -10.42 7.07 -5.65
CA ARG A 46 -10.49 8.39 -5.01
C ARG A 46 -9.61 9.42 -5.70
N LEU A 47 -8.39 9.03 -6.07
CA LEU A 47 -7.48 9.90 -6.79
C LEU A 47 -8.03 10.28 -8.17
N LEU A 48 -8.60 9.32 -8.89
CA LEU A 48 -9.26 9.56 -10.18
C LEU A 48 -10.44 10.53 -10.04
N LEU A 49 -11.28 10.34 -9.03
CA LEU A 49 -12.41 11.23 -8.75
C LEU A 49 -11.92 12.67 -8.49
N LEU A 50 -10.95 12.82 -7.59
CA LEU A 50 -10.42 14.14 -7.21
C LEU A 50 -9.73 14.83 -8.39
N THR A 51 -8.88 14.12 -9.12
CA THR A 51 -8.16 14.71 -10.27
C THR A 51 -9.11 15.09 -11.39
N THR A 52 -10.17 14.30 -11.64
CA THR A 52 -11.21 14.65 -12.62
C THR A 52 -11.97 15.91 -12.22
N ALA A 53 -12.43 15.99 -10.96
CA ALA A 53 -13.14 17.16 -10.46
C ALA A 53 -12.25 18.42 -10.50
N LEU A 54 -10.98 18.30 -10.09
CA LEU A 54 -10.03 19.40 -10.14
C LEU A 54 -9.72 19.84 -11.57
N ARG A 55 -9.60 18.92 -12.53
CA ARG A 55 -9.46 19.29 -13.97
C ARG A 55 -10.64 20.11 -14.45
N GLN A 56 -11.86 19.68 -14.14
CA GLN A 56 -13.08 20.38 -14.56
C GLN A 56 -13.16 21.77 -13.93
N LEU A 57 -12.86 21.88 -12.63
CA LEU A 57 -12.92 23.13 -11.90
C LEU A 57 -11.81 24.10 -12.33
N LEU A 58 -10.59 23.61 -12.56
CA LEU A 58 -9.45 24.42 -13.03
C LEU A 58 -9.48 24.75 -14.52
N ALA A 59 -10.41 24.18 -15.29
CA ALA A 59 -10.67 24.58 -16.67
C ALA A 59 -11.51 25.87 -16.75
N ASP A 60 -12.17 26.26 -15.66
CA ASP A 60 -12.96 27.49 -15.58
C ASP A 60 -12.05 28.71 -15.29
N GLU A 61 -11.96 29.62 -16.26
CA GLU A 61 -11.19 30.87 -16.16
C GLU A 61 -11.68 31.80 -15.03
N HIS A 62 -12.98 31.84 -14.76
CA HIS A 62 -13.53 32.63 -13.67
C HIS A 62 -13.07 32.07 -12.32
N PHE A 63 -13.14 30.74 -12.16
CA PHE A 63 -12.66 30.06 -10.96
C PHE A 63 -11.15 30.28 -10.73
N ARG A 64 -10.33 30.13 -11.77
CA ARG A 64 -8.88 30.40 -11.69
C ARG A 64 -8.56 31.85 -11.32
N THR A 65 -9.39 32.79 -11.77
CA THR A 65 -9.22 34.21 -11.47
C THR A 65 -9.54 34.50 -10.01
N LEU A 66 -10.61 33.90 -9.47
CA LEU A 66 -10.93 33.97 -8.04
C LEU A 66 -9.83 33.36 -7.18
N LEU A 67 -9.32 32.17 -7.53
CA LEU A 67 -8.21 31.55 -6.79
C LEU A 67 -6.97 32.46 -6.72
N ARG A 68 -6.60 33.12 -7.82
CA ARG A 68 -5.48 34.08 -7.84
C ARG A 68 -5.76 35.31 -6.97
N ALA A 69 -6.98 35.82 -6.99
CA ALA A 69 -7.36 36.97 -6.17
C ALA A 69 -7.31 36.65 -4.66
N GLU A 70 -7.66 35.42 -4.28
CA GLU A 70 -7.67 34.93 -2.90
C GLU A 70 -6.32 34.32 -2.45
N GLY A 71 -5.31 34.25 -3.33
CA GLY A 71 -3.99 33.66 -3.01
C GLY A 71 -3.97 32.14 -2.87
N LEU A 72 -4.90 31.45 -3.55
CA LEU A 72 -5.08 29.99 -3.52
C LEU A 72 -4.73 29.31 -4.87
N ASP A 73 -3.82 29.91 -5.64
CA ASP A 73 -3.44 29.44 -6.98
C ASP A 73 -2.33 28.38 -6.99
N ASP A 74 -1.76 28.05 -5.83
CA ASP A 74 -0.72 27.03 -5.71
C ASP A 74 -1.30 25.63 -5.48
N LEU A 75 -0.80 24.66 -6.24
CA LEU A 75 -1.28 23.27 -6.25
C LEU A 75 -0.13 22.32 -5.94
N PRO A 76 -0.30 21.33 -5.05
CA PRO A 76 0.73 20.33 -4.78
C PRO A 76 1.27 19.67 -6.05
N LYS A 77 2.61 19.57 -6.17
CA LYS A 77 3.32 19.09 -7.38
C LYS A 77 2.78 17.77 -7.92
N VAL A 78 2.46 16.83 -7.04
CA VAL A 78 1.92 15.51 -7.42
C VAL A 78 0.57 15.62 -8.14
N LEU A 79 -0.30 16.52 -7.69
CA LEU A 79 -1.59 16.79 -8.32
C LEU A 79 -1.41 17.58 -9.62
N ALA A 80 -0.50 18.55 -9.64
CA ALA A 80 -0.20 19.35 -10.83
C ALA A 80 0.27 18.47 -12.00
N ASN A 81 1.14 17.49 -11.74
CA ASN A 81 1.62 16.56 -12.77
C ASN A 81 0.52 15.65 -13.31
N GLN A 82 -0.46 15.28 -12.48
CA GLN A 82 -1.56 14.46 -12.95
C GLN A 82 -2.57 15.28 -13.75
N ILE A 83 -2.94 16.48 -13.27
CA ILE A 83 -3.98 17.34 -13.85
C ILE A 83 -3.54 17.99 -15.16
N ARG A 84 -2.25 18.35 -15.30
CA ARG A 84 -1.73 18.86 -16.57
C ARG A 84 -1.73 17.72 -17.59
N PRO A 85 -2.28 17.92 -18.80
CA PRO A 85 -2.07 16.96 -19.87
C PRO A 85 -0.55 16.85 -20.11
N SER A 86 -0.04 15.62 -20.18
CA SER A 86 1.28 15.39 -20.77
C SER A 86 1.26 15.97 -22.19
N PRO A 87 2.33 16.65 -22.64
CA PRO A 87 2.45 17.09 -24.03
C PRO A 87 2.31 15.92 -25.01
#